data_AF-A0A523NL37-F1
#
_entry.id   AF-A0A523NL37-F1
#
_cell.length_a   1.000
_cell.length_b   1.000
_cell.length_c   1.000
_cell.angle_alpha   90.00
_cell.angle_beta   90.00
_cell.angle_gamma   90.00
#
_symmetry.space_group_name_H-M   'P 1'
#
loop_
_entity.id
_entity.type
_entity.pdbx_description
1 polymer ?
#
loop_
_entity_poly.entity_id
_entity_poly.type
_entity_poly.pdbx_seq_one_letter_code
_entity_poly.pdbx_strand_id
1 'polypeptide(L)'
;MTRSAGADCIARTVSTSVIHDMAQPPLNTAATRLSDQLHHIENPLDEGPRSGHAGLIGRRPARDRDTVPIFRSCLAVTRDTDRNGSDSMSDDASLTRRVRGLRTFMKIRATPPVGHSMGFTLIEILIVVVILGTLASIVIAQFAGVTVDATRTAFANNGRIFTEAAKRYELDYGIYPDAAPGVLPPGFGDYITAHQWEGSTPVGGVWDSGVNAFGVAASLGVFFPSSDPNNDDAYMLEFDEMFDDGDLDTGMFRKMSATRYYFIIAE
;
A
#
# COMPACT_ATOMS: atom_id res chain seq x y z
N MET A 1 -5.13 -80.40 49.44
CA MET A 1 -4.06 -80.29 50.45
C MET A 1 -2.85 -79.74 49.70
N THR A 2 -2.24 -78.60 49.94
CA THR A 2 -2.16 -77.60 51.04
C THR A 2 -1.44 -76.39 50.38
N ARG A 3 -1.85 -75.13 50.61
CA ARG A 3 -1.13 -74.09 51.41
C ARG A 3 0.39 -74.04 51.14
N SER A 4 1.12 -72.93 51.11
CA SER A 4 0.94 -71.50 51.43
C SER A 4 2.37 -70.91 51.26
N ALA A 5 2.55 -69.75 50.65
CA ALA A 5 2.82 -68.48 51.33
C ALA A 5 4.13 -68.38 52.13
N GLY A 6 4.85 -67.27 51.89
CA GLY A 6 5.79 -66.63 52.82
C GLY A 6 7.27 -66.82 52.45
N ALA A 7 8.17 -65.86 52.60
CA ALA A 7 8.19 -64.42 52.86
C ALA A 7 9.69 -64.10 53.10
N ASP A 8 10.20 -62.96 52.64
CA ASP A 8 11.16 -62.07 53.34
C ASP A 8 11.74 -61.06 52.32
N CYS A 9 11.47 -59.75 52.38
CA CYS A 9 11.68 -58.72 53.42
C CYS A 9 13.15 -58.24 53.53
N ILE A 10 13.41 -57.01 53.03
CA ILE A 10 14.25 -55.91 53.57
C ILE A 10 14.05 -54.73 52.56
N ALA A 11 13.19 -53.74 52.78
CA ALA A 11 13.24 -52.61 53.73
C ALA A 11 14.16 -51.44 53.32
N ARG A 12 13.57 -50.40 52.70
CA ARG A 12 13.80 -48.97 52.97
C ARG A 12 12.67 -48.12 52.33
N THR A 13 11.60 -47.78 53.07
CA THR A 13 11.32 -46.49 53.77
C THR A 13 11.22 -45.29 52.78
N VAL A 14 10.02 -44.86 52.31
CA VAL A 14 8.92 -44.08 52.97
C VAL A 14 9.40 -42.65 53.31
N SER A 15 8.76 -41.51 52.99
CA SER A 15 7.37 -41.04 53.09
C SER A 15 7.27 -39.69 52.33
N THR A 16 6.29 -39.37 51.48
CA THR A 16 4.88 -38.96 51.74
C THR A 16 4.68 -37.44 51.74
N SER A 17 3.87 -36.93 50.80
CA SER A 17 2.70 -36.09 51.15
C SER A 17 1.78 -35.82 49.95
N VAL A 18 0.53 -36.28 50.11
CA VAL A 18 -0.75 -35.57 49.78
C VAL A 18 -1.05 -35.40 48.27
N ILE A 19 -1.88 -36.22 47.59
CA ILE A 19 -3.34 -36.51 47.70
C ILE A 19 -4.21 -35.24 47.65
N HIS A 20 -4.78 -34.88 46.49
CA HIS A 20 -6.21 -34.92 46.05
C HIS A 20 -6.40 -33.59 45.29
N ASP A 21 -7.25 -33.35 44.31
CA ASP A 21 -8.39 -34.02 43.69
C ASP A 21 -8.70 -33.17 42.44
N MET A 22 -9.35 -33.75 41.43
CA MET A 22 -9.73 -33.05 40.22
C MET A 22 -11.02 -32.25 40.46
N ALA A 23 -11.01 -30.94 40.21
CA ALA A 23 -12.23 -30.14 40.06
C ALA A 23 -12.03 -29.03 39.03
N GLN A 24 -12.97 -28.94 38.09
CA GLN A 24 -13.04 -27.98 37.00
C GLN A 24 -13.07 -26.53 37.51
N PRO A 25 -12.52 -25.53 36.77
CA PRO A 25 -12.67 -24.13 37.15
C PRO A 25 -14.05 -23.58 36.73
N PRO A 26 -14.75 -22.83 37.61
CA PRO A 26 -15.96 -22.10 37.21
C PRO A 26 -15.60 -20.85 36.39
N LEU A 27 -16.37 -20.67 35.30
CA LEU A 27 -16.53 -19.42 34.55
C LEU A 27 -16.98 -18.31 35.50
N ASN A 28 -16.10 -17.34 35.86
CA ASN A 28 -16.41 -15.94 36.22
C ASN A 28 -15.31 -15.20 37.04
N THR A 29 -14.02 -15.36 36.70
CA THR A 29 -12.94 -14.59 37.35
C THR A 29 -12.08 -13.83 36.34
N ALA A 30 -12.72 -13.11 35.41
CA ALA A 30 -12.05 -12.17 34.50
C ALA A 30 -12.68 -10.77 34.48
N ALA A 31 -13.72 -10.51 35.29
CA ALA A 31 -14.49 -9.26 35.24
C ALA A 31 -14.13 -8.23 36.34
N THR A 32 -13.09 -8.44 37.16
CA THR A 32 -12.80 -7.56 38.32
C THR A 32 -11.38 -6.98 38.36
N ARG A 33 -10.73 -6.82 37.20
CA ARG A 33 -9.39 -6.20 37.12
C ARG A 33 -9.26 -5.06 36.11
N LEU A 34 -10.37 -4.38 35.81
CA LEU A 34 -10.41 -3.32 34.80
C LEU A 34 -11.16 -2.05 35.25
N SER A 35 -11.20 -1.80 36.56
CA SER A 35 -11.85 -0.60 37.15
C SER A 35 -10.90 0.31 37.94
N ASP A 36 -9.58 0.08 37.92
CA ASP A 36 -8.62 0.77 38.81
C ASP A 36 -7.52 1.59 38.11
N GLN A 37 -7.70 1.95 36.82
CA GLN A 37 -6.74 2.79 36.08
C GLN A 37 -7.38 3.97 35.33
N LEU A 38 -8.35 4.65 35.96
CA LEU A 38 -9.02 5.82 35.34
C LEU A 38 -9.17 7.03 36.28
N HIS A 39 -8.21 7.26 37.18
CA HIS A 39 -8.12 8.50 37.96
C HIS A 39 -6.70 9.05 38.01
N HIS A 40 -6.29 9.79 36.98
CA HIS A 40 -5.47 11.00 37.14
C HIS A 40 -5.45 11.82 35.84
N ILE A 41 -6.52 12.61 35.66
CA ILE A 41 -6.46 13.85 34.89
C ILE A 41 -6.77 14.95 35.91
N GLU A 42 -5.73 15.59 36.43
CA GLU A 42 -5.87 16.91 37.06
C GLU A 42 -4.81 17.84 36.47
N ASN A 43 -5.34 18.89 35.87
CA ASN A 43 -4.63 20.07 35.40
C ASN A 43 -5.03 21.18 36.38
N PRO A 44 -4.09 21.93 36.95
CA PRO A 44 -4.44 23.30 37.33
C PRO A 44 -3.41 24.34 36.89
N LEU A 45 -3.99 25.49 36.62
CA LEU A 45 -3.45 26.74 36.15
C LEU A 45 -2.56 27.43 37.21
N ASP A 46 -1.77 28.38 36.69
CA ASP A 46 -1.25 29.58 37.35
C ASP A 46 0.12 29.47 38.04
N GLU A 47 1.12 30.21 37.52
CA GLU A 47 1.80 31.33 38.18
C GLU A 47 2.97 31.82 37.27
N GLY A 48 2.92 33.08 36.84
CA GLY A 48 4.13 33.88 36.56
C GLY A 48 4.54 34.69 37.82
N PRO A 49 5.47 35.67 37.79
CA PRO A 49 6.33 36.14 36.68
C PRO A 49 7.80 36.54 37.08
N ARG A 50 8.59 37.01 36.08
CA ARG A 50 9.83 37.85 36.15
C ARG A 50 11.13 37.12 36.55
N SER A 51 12.33 37.43 36.05
CA SER A 51 12.92 38.47 35.18
C SER A 51 14.21 37.86 34.58
N GLY A 52 14.52 38.01 33.30
CA GLY A 52 15.33 39.13 32.81
C GLY A 52 16.64 38.61 32.20
N HIS A 53 16.79 38.71 30.88
CA HIS A 53 18.00 39.23 30.26
C HIS A 53 17.74 39.53 28.78
N ALA A 54 18.24 40.69 28.39
CA ALA A 54 17.97 41.39 27.16
C ALA A 54 18.89 40.94 26.01
N GLY A 55 18.36 41.08 24.79
CA GLY A 55 19.12 41.58 23.65
C GLY A 55 19.73 40.52 22.74
N LEU A 56 19.11 40.31 21.58
CA LEU A 56 19.71 40.67 20.29
C LEU A 56 18.66 40.60 19.18
N ILE A 57 18.60 41.70 18.43
CA ILE A 57 17.62 42.02 17.39
C ILE A 57 18.07 41.36 16.08
N GLY A 58 17.26 40.44 15.55
CA GLY A 58 17.40 39.89 14.20
C GLY A 58 16.07 40.03 13.44
N ARG A 59 16.03 40.94 12.47
CA ARG A 59 14.88 41.25 11.61
C ARG A 59 14.41 40.01 10.83
N ARG A 60 13.10 39.70 10.87
CA ARG A 60 12.43 38.83 9.90
C ARG A 60 11.85 39.69 8.76
N PRO A 61 12.15 39.42 7.48
CA PRO A 61 11.42 40.05 6.39
C PRO A 61 10.06 39.37 6.17
N ALA A 62 9.17 40.16 5.57
CA ALA A 62 7.73 39.97 5.49
C ALA A 62 7.29 38.80 4.60
N ARG A 63 6.12 38.29 4.97
CA ARG A 63 5.33 37.24 4.32
C ARG A 63 4.64 37.85 3.10
N ASP A 64 5.19 37.58 1.91
CA ASP A 64 4.53 37.90 0.64
C ASP A 64 3.55 36.78 0.29
N ARG A 65 2.27 37.13 0.27
CA ARG A 65 1.20 36.32 -0.29
C ARG A 65 1.03 36.81 -1.71
N ASP A 66 1.32 35.95 -2.68
CA ASP A 66 0.49 35.69 -3.85
C ASP A 66 1.32 34.94 -4.91
N THR A 67 0.62 34.12 -5.70
CA THR A 67 1.04 33.45 -6.94
C THR A 67 1.60 32.02 -6.82
N VAL A 68 0.68 31.05 -6.96
CA VAL A 68 0.94 29.67 -7.37
C VAL A 68 0.96 29.60 -8.90
N PRO A 69 1.98 29.02 -9.55
CA PRO A 69 1.83 28.55 -10.92
C PRO A 69 1.57 27.04 -10.95
N ILE A 70 0.36 26.73 -11.40
CA ILE A 70 -0.17 25.41 -11.76
C ILE A 70 0.33 25.02 -13.16
N PHE A 71 0.63 23.73 -13.31
CA PHE A 71 1.00 23.01 -14.53
C PHE A 71 0.30 23.48 -15.83
N ARG A 72 1.08 23.70 -16.90
CA ARG A 72 0.61 23.48 -18.29
C ARG A 72 1.76 23.33 -19.29
N SER A 73 2.35 22.12 -19.35
CA SER A 73 3.10 21.69 -20.53
C SER A 73 2.11 21.16 -21.57
N CYS A 74 1.81 21.97 -22.57
CA CYS A 74 1.09 21.56 -23.77
C CYS A 74 2.12 21.35 -24.88
N LEU A 75 2.49 20.10 -25.12
CA LEU A 75 3.29 19.65 -26.25
C LEU A 75 2.40 19.74 -27.51
N ALA A 76 2.48 20.85 -28.24
CA ALA A 76 1.81 21.01 -29.52
C ALA A 76 2.80 20.71 -30.65
N VAL A 77 2.66 19.52 -31.22
CA VAL A 77 3.27 19.09 -32.49
C VAL A 77 2.71 19.98 -33.61
N THR A 78 3.55 20.84 -34.20
CA THR A 78 3.23 21.54 -35.44
C THR A 78 3.61 20.65 -36.62
N ARG A 79 2.61 20.15 -37.35
CA ARG A 79 2.81 19.58 -38.70
C ARG A 79 3.01 20.72 -39.68
N ASP A 80 4.13 20.65 -40.37
CA ASP A 80 4.48 21.46 -41.52
C ASP A 80 3.94 20.79 -42.79
N THR A 81 3.21 21.52 -43.61
CA THR A 81 2.98 21.17 -45.02
C THR A 81 2.87 22.46 -45.83
N ASP A 82 3.90 22.67 -46.63
CA ASP A 82 4.03 23.58 -47.76
C ASP A 82 2.77 23.72 -48.64
N ARG A 83 2.56 24.94 -49.16
CA ARG A 83 2.65 25.22 -50.62
C ARG A 83 2.33 26.68 -50.96
N ASN A 84 3.39 27.37 -51.39
CA ASN A 84 3.54 28.14 -52.62
C ASN A 84 2.29 28.53 -53.43
N GLY A 85 2.16 29.81 -53.78
CA GLY A 85 1.27 30.27 -54.85
C GLY A 85 0.89 31.75 -54.79
N SER A 86 1.68 32.57 -55.49
CA SER A 86 1.31 33.79 -56.26
C SER A 86 0.08 34.60 -55.85
N ASP A 87 0.25 35.91 -55.61
CA ASP A 87 -0.17 36.90 -56.60
C ASP A 87 0.19 38.33 -56.20
N SER A 88 0.86 38.98 -57.15
CA SER A 88 0.99 40.42 -57.32
C SER A 88 -0.36 41.04 -57.67
N MET A 89 -0.81 42.10 -56.98
CA MET A 89 -1.50 43.23 -57.61
C MET A 89 -1.79 44.34 -56.59
N SER A 90 -1.01 45.42 -56.72
CA SER A 90 -1.39 46.84 -56.81
C SER A 90 -2.43 47.52 -55.87
N ASP A 91 -2.13 48.81 -55.66
CA ASP A 91 -3.03 49.96 -55.51
C ASP A 91 -3.59 50.33 -54.13
N ASP A 92 -2.78 51.11 -53.43
CA ASP A 92 -2.96 52.55 -53.21
C ASP A 92 -4.38 53.18 -53.11
N ALA A 93 -4.44 54.09 -52.16
CA ALA A 93 -5.15 55.37 -52.21
C ALA A 93 -6.68 55.43 -52.45
N SER A 94 -7.32 55.84 -51.35
CA SER A 94 -8.06 57.12 -51.28
C SER A 94 -9.53 57.18 -51.71
N LEU A 95 -10.30 57.77 -50.77
CA LEU A 95 -11.41 58.70 -51.00
C LEU A 95 -12.64 58.18 -51.76
N THR A 96 -13.76 58.08 -51.06
CA THR A 96 -14.87 59.07 -51.13
C THR A 96 -16.23 58.46 -50.75
N ARG A 97 -17.09 59.36 -50.27
CA ARG A 97 -18.53 59.42 -50.57
C ARG A 97 -19.50 58.68 -49.65
N ARG A 98 -20.04 59.48 -48.71
CA ARG A 98 -21.43 59.39 -48.25
C ARG A 98 -22.40 59.30 -49.44
N VAL A 99 -23.29 58.30 -49.42
CA VAL A 99 -24.67 58.43 -49.93
C VAL A 99 -25.61 57.69 -48.98
N ARG A 100 -26.51 58.45 -48.35
CA ARG A 100 -27.76 57.95 -47.75
C ARG A 100 -28.72 57.62 -48.89
N GLY A 101 -29.39 56.47 -48.87
CA GLY A 101 -30.55 56.28 -49.74
C GLY A 101 -31.08 54.86 -49.88
N LEU A 102 -32.32 54.69 -49.40
CA LEU A 102 -33.37 53.81 -49.94
C LEU A 102 -33.21 52.28 -49.90
N ARG A 103 -33.91 51.72 -48.89
CA ARG A 103 -34.97 50.70 -49.03
C ARG A 103 -34.82 49.72 -50.19
N THR A 104 -34.43 48.49 -49.87
CA THR A 104 -34.95 47.31 -50.57
C THR A 104 -35.54 46.36 -49.54
N PHE A 105 -36.86 46.24 -49.58
CA PHE A 105 -37.65 45.21 -48.90
C PHE A 105 -37.29 43.85 -49.53
N MET A 106 -36.32 43.14 -48.99
CA MET A 106 -36.12 41.72 -49.29
C MET A 106 -36.63 40.91 -48.10
N LYS A 107 -37.92 40.56 -48.16
CA LYS A 107 -38.60 39.69 -47.20
C LYS A 107 -38.13 38.25 -47.44
N ILE A 108 -36.95 37.90 -46.96
CA ILE A 108 -36.48 36.51 -46.91
C ILE A 108 -37.29 35.81 -45.81
N ARG A 109 -38.31 35.04 -46.21
CA ARG A 109 -38.93 34.05 -45.33
C ARG A 109 -37.92 32.90 -45.16
N ALA A 110 -37.04 33.00 -44.17
CA ALA A 110 -36.32 31.85 -43.67
C ALA A 110 -37.31 31.01 -42.84
N THR A 111 -37.86 29.95 -43.41
CA THR A 111 -38.48 28.89 -42.61
C THR A 111 -37.34 28.14 -41.92
N PRO A 112 -37.24 28.15 -40.59
CA PRO A 112 -36.23 27.34 -39.91
C PRO A 112 -36.53 25.87 -40.20
N PRO A 113 -35.51 25.03 -40.51
CA PRO A 113 -35.70 23.59 -40.48
C PRO A 113 -36.08 23.21 -39.05
N VAL A 114 -37.33 22.79 -38.85
CA VAL A 114 -37.76 22.19 -37.59
C VAL A 114 -37.06 20.83 -37.51
N GLY A 115 -35.84 20.83 -36.95
CA GLY A 115 -35.21 19.62 -36.47
C GLY A 115 -36.14 19.03 -35.43
N HIS A 116 -36.75 17.89 -35.75
CA HIS A 116 -37.57 17.18 -34.80
C HIS A 116 -36.64 16.68 -33.70
N SER A 117 -36.68 17.32 -32.54
CA SER A 117 -36.07 16.80 -31.31
C SER A 117 -36.84 15.54 -30.92
N MET A 118 -36.38 14.41 -31.46
CA MET A 118 -36.84 13.09 -31.08
C MET A 118 -36.41 12.86 -29.63
N GLY A 119 -37.36 12.89 -28.71
CA GLY A 119 -37.11 12.55 -27.31
C GLY A 119 -36.86 11.05 -27.16
N PHE A 120 -35.91 10.69 -26.29
CA PHE A 120 -35.71 9.30 -25.88
C PHE A 120 -36.96 8.76 -25.23
N THR A 121 -37.33 7.53 -25.57
CA THR A 121 -38.50 6.90 -24.94
C THR A 121 -38.14 6.41 -23.53
N LEU A 122 -39.13 6.36 -22.64
CA LEU A 122 -38.91 5.83 -21.29
C LEU A 122 -38.44 4.36 -21.34
N ILE A 123 -38.96 3.58 -22.28
CA ILE A 123 -38.57 2.17 -22.47
C ILE A 123 -37.12 2.04 -22.96
N GLU A 124 -36.64 2.99 -23.76
CA GLU A 124 -35.27 3.00 -24.29
C GLU A 124 -34.25 3.23 -23.19
N ILE A 125 -34.54 4.09 -22.20
CA ILE A 125 -33.68 4.19 -21.02
C ILE A 125 -33.85 3.00 -20.09
N LEU A 126 -35.06 2.45 -19.96
CA LEU A 126 -35.34 1.29 -19.09
C LEU A 126 -34.52 0.06 -19.50
N ILE A 127 -34.50 -0.30 -20.79
CA ILE A 127 -33.74 -1.46 -21.24
C ILE A 127 -32.23 -1.24 -21.09
N VAL A 128 -31.75 -0.01 -21.29
CA VAL A 128 -30.33 0.34 -21.15
C VAL A 128 -29.87 0.19 -19.71
N VAL A 129 -30.60 0.75 -18.74
CA VAL A 129 -30.20 0.62 -17.32
C VAL A 129 -30.30 -0.82 -16.83
N VAL A 130 -31.22 -1.63 -17.37
CA VAL A 130 -31.30 -3.06 -17.07
C VAL A 130 -30.06 -3.80 -17.59
N ILE A 131 -29.67 -3.57 -18.85
CA ILE A 131 -28.47 -4.22 -19.42
C ILE A 131 -27.20 -3.73 -18.71
N LEU A 132 -27.09 -2.44 -18.40
CA LEU A 132 -25.95 -1.92 -17.63
C LEU A 132 -25.90 -2.51 -16.22
N GLY A 133 -27.06 -2.68 -15.56
CA GLY A 133 -27.15 -3.31 -14.24
C GLY A 133 -26.75 -4.79 -14.25
N THR A 134 -27.20 -5.55 -15.25
CA THR A 134 -26.82 -6.98 -15.36
C THR A 134 -25.34 -7.14 -15.66
N LEU A 135 -24.79 -6.36 -16.60
CA LEU A 135 -23.36 -6.41 -16.91
C LEU A 135 -22.50 -5.98 -15.71
N ALA A 136 -22.86 -4.90 -15.03
CA ALA A 136 -22.12 -4.43 -13.85
C ALA A 136 -22.07 -5.50 -12.73
N SER A 137 -23.18 -6.23 -12.53
CA SER A 137 -23.26 -7.28 -11.49
C SER A 137 -22.29 -8.45 -11.73
N ILE A 138 -22.13 -8.87 -12.99
CA ILE A 138 -21.23 -9.97 -13.36
C ILE A 138 -19.77 -9.51 -13.24
N VAL A 139 -19.48 -8.29 -13.67
CA VAL A 139 -18.11 -7.74 -13.63
C VAL A 139 -17.62 -7.67 -12.18
N ILE A 140 -18.41 -7.19 -11.23
CA ILE A 140 -17.98 -7.05 -9.83
C ILE A 140 -17.59 -8.41 -9.23
N ALA A 141 -18.37 -9.46 -9.48
CA ALA A 141 -18.08 -10.81 -8.96
C ALA A 141 -16.76 -11.38 -9.51
N GLN A 142 -16.42 -11.08 -10.77
CA GLN A 142 -15.20 -11.58 -11.41
C GLN A 142 -13.91 -10.94 -10.86
N PHE A 143 -13.98 -9.70 -10.36
CA PHE A 143 -12.80 -8.95 -9.92
C PHE A 143 -12.38 -9.21 -8.47
N ALA A 144 -13.22 -9.82 -7.63
CA ALA A 144 -12.97 -9.94 -6.19
C ALA A 144 -11.77 -10.84 -5.80
N GLY A 145 -11.31 -11.75 -6.66
CA GLY A 145 -10.16 -12.64 -6.38
C GLY A 145 -8.86 -12.24 -7.09
N VAL A 146 -8.94 -11.66 -8.29
CA VAL A 146 -7.77 -11.38 -9.15
C VAL A 146 -6.79 -10.40 -8.49
N THR A 147 -7.27 -9.50 -7.65
CA THR A 147 -6.42 -8.52 -6.95
C THR A 147 -5.50 -9.18 -5.92
N VAL A 148 -5.95 -10.25 -5.26
CA VAL A 148 -5.16 -10.93 -4.23
C VAL A 148 -4.02 -11.72 -4.90
N ASP A 149 -4.34 -12.49 -5.94
CA ASP A 149 -3.35 -13.27 -6.69
C ASP A 149 -2.31 -12.37 -7.37
N ALA A 150 -2.75 -11.23 -7.93
CA ALA A 150 -1.85 -10.24 -8.52
C ALA A 150 -0.88 -9.67 -7.47
N THR A 151 -1.36 -9.44 -6.24
CA THR A 151 -0.56 -8.92 -5.13
C THR A 151 0.48 -9.95 -4.67
N ARG A 152 0.08 -11.21 -4.49
CA ARG A 152 0.96 -12.33 -4.17
C ARG A 152 2.03 -12.52 -5.24
N THR A 153 1.62 -12.55 -6.51
CA THR A 153 2.54 -12.67 -7.65
C THR A 153 3.53 -11.50 -7.70
N ALA A 154 3.09 -10.27 -7.45
CA ALA A 154 3.96 -9.11 -7.40
C ALA A 154 4.98 -9.21 -6.26
N PHE A 155 4.57 -9.67 -5.07
CA PHE A 155 5.47 -9.89 -3.95
C PHE A 155 6.52 -10.97 -4.23
N ALA A 156 6.10 -12.13 -4.75
CA ALA A 156 6.99 -13.21 -5.18
C ALA A 156 8.02 -12.75 -6.22
N ASN A 157 7.58 -11.99 -7.22
CA ASN A 157 8.46 -11.46 -8.26
C ASN A 157 9.48 -10.46 -7.70
N ASN A 158 9.05 -9.53 -6.85
CA ASN A 158 9.95 -8.59 -6.20
C ASN A 158 10.98 -9.31 -5.31
N GLY A 159 10.53 -10.30 -4.53
CA GLY A 159 11.42 -11.14 -3.71
C GLY A 159 12.49 -11.86 -4.53
N ARG A 160 12.13 -12.41 -5.69
CA ARG A 160 13.08 -13.03 -6.64
C ARG A 160 14.09 -12.03 -7.19
N ILE A 161 13.63 -10.86 -7.63
CA ILE A 161 14.51 -9.80 -8.15
C ILE A 161 15.52 -9.37 -7.07
N PHE A 162 15.04 -9.15 -5.84
CA PHE A 162 15.89 -8.76 -4.73
C PHE A 162 16.85 -9.86 -4.28
N THR A 163 16.41 -11.12 -4.29
CA THR A 163 17.28 -12.27 -4.02
C THR A 163 18.42 -12.36 -5.04
N GLU A 164 18.14 -12.18 -6.33
CA GLU A 164 19.16 -12.19 -7.37
C GLU A 164 20.12 -10.99 -7.23
N ALA A 165 19.58 -9.80 -6.95
CA ALA A 165 20.38 -8.62 -6.68
C ALA A 165 21.28 -8.80 -5.45
N ALA A 166 20.77 -9.41 -4.37
CA ALA A 166 21.52 -9.67 -3.15
C ALA A 166 22.68 -10.65 -3.39
N LYS A 167 22.48 -11.67 -4.24
CA LYS A 167 23.56 -12.56 -4.68
C LYS A 167 24.63 -11.82 -5.48
N ARG A 168 24.25 -10.91 -6.38
CA ARG A 168 25.22 -10.07 -7.11
C ARG A 168 25.99 -9.14 -6.18
N TYR A 169 25.30 -8.52 -5.23
CA TYR A 169 25.93 -7.70 -4.20
C TYR A 169 26.97 -8.50 -3.40
N GLU A 170 26.66 -9.75 -3.05
CA GLU A 170 27.61 -10.64 -2.38
C GLU A 170 28.83 -10.98 -3.24
N LEU A 171 28.68 -11.17 -4.54
CA LEU A 171 29.83 -11.39 -5.44
C LEU A 171 30.79 -10.20 -5.48
N ASP A 172 30.28 -8.98 -5.38
CA ASP A 172 31.08 -7.75 -5.49
C ASP A 172 31.68 -7.32 -4.14
N TYR A 173 30.97 -7.53 -3.02
CA TYR A 173 31.39 -7.09 -1.68
C TYR A 173 31.80 -8.22 -0.73
N GLY A 174 31.56 -9.48 -1.09
CA GLY A 174 31.83 -10.67 -0.26
C GLY A 174 30.90 -10.84 0.94
N ILE A 175 29.86 -10.01 1.05
CA ILE A 175 28.88 -10.01 2.13
C ILE A 175 27.49 -9.79 1.56
N TYR A 176 26.46 -10.35 2.19
CA TYR A 176 25.07 -10.06 1.84
C TYR A 176 24.63 -8.69 2.35
N PRO A 177 23.66 -8.03 1.67
CA PRO A 177 23.15 -6.73 2.11
C PRO A 177 22.36 -6.88 3.41
N ASP A 178 22.62 -5.99 4.38
CA ASP A 178 21.95 -5.97 5.67
C ASP A 178 21.63 -4.54 6.13
N ALA A 179 20.46 -4.35 6.73
CA ALA A 179 19.99 -3.08 7.27
C ALA A 179 18.79 -3.30 8.20
N ALA A 180 18.36 -2.23 8.86
CA ALA A 180 17.09 -2.24 9.58
C ALA A 180 15.89 -2.38 8.63
N PRO A 181 14.75 -2.91 9.10
CA PRO A 181 13.55 -3.07 8.27
C PRO A 181 13.11 -1.74 7.63
N GLY A 182 12.81 -1.78 6.33
CA GLY A 182 12.40 -0.64 5.52
C GLY A 182 13.53 0.34 5.17
N VAL A 183 14.76 0.07 5.59
CA VAL A 183 15.94 0.88 5.24
C VAL A 183 16.72 0.18 4.14
N LEU A 184 17.08 0.92 3.10
CA LEU A 184 17.92 0.39 2.03
C LEU A 184 19.33 0.08 2.57
N PRO A 185 19.85 -1.15 2.40
CA PRO A 185 21.22 -1.48 2.76
C PRO A 185 22.25 -0.63 2.01
N PRO A 186 23.32 -0.16 2.68
CA PRO A 186 24.36 0.63 2.04
C PRO A 186 24.94 -0.08 0.81
N GLY A 187 25.04 0.63 -0.32
CA GLY A 187 25.56 0.08 -1.59
C GLY A 187 24.59 -0.84 -2.34
N PHE A 188 23.48 -1.27 -1.75
CA PHE A 188 22.52 -2.14 -2.42
C PHE A 188 21.68 -1.42 -3.49
N GLY A 189 21.56 -0.09 -3.38
CA GLY A 189 20.88 0.76 -4.35
C GLY A 189 21.50 0.78 -5.76
N ASP A 190 22.72 0.26 -5.92
CA ASP A 190 23.33 0.11 -7.25
C ASP A 190 22.74 -1.08 -8.03
N TYR A 191 22.11 -2.03 -7.34
CA TYR A 191 21.54 -3.27 -7.92
C TYR A 191 20.02 -3.23 -8.03
N ILE A 192 19.36 -2.39 -7.23
CA ILE A 192 17.89 -2.30 -7.15
C ILE A 192 17.42 -0.84 -7.11
N THR A 193 16.16 -0.61 -7.49
CA THR A 193 15.57 0.73 -7.38
C THR A 193 15.21 1.02 -5.92
N ALA A 194 15.84 2.04 -5.31
CA ALA A 194 15.62 2.41 -3.90
C ALA A 194 14.14 2.54 -3.51
N HIS A 195 13.32 3.20 -4.35
CA HIS A 195 11.89 3.36 -4.12
C HIS A 195 11.14 2.02 -4.00
N GLN A 196 11.58 0.96 -4.68
CA GLN A 196 10.94 -0.35 -4.58
C GLN A 196 11.21 -1.04 -3.24
N TRP A 197 12.34 -0.73 -2.60
CA TRP A 197 12.73 -1.27 -1.29
C TRP A 197 12.15 -0.47 -0.12
N GLU A 198 12.25 0.86 -0.21
CA GLU A 198 11.80 1.76 0.86
C GLU A 198 10.26 1.91 0.88
N GLY A 199 9.59 1.55 -0.22
CA GLY A 199 8.14 1.44 -0.28
C GLY A 199 7.59 0.24 0.48
N SER A 200 6.29 0.28 0.80
CA SER A 200 5.59 -0.88 1.35
C SER A 200 5.58 -2.05 0.37
N THR A 201 5.63 -3.28 0.88
CA THR A 201 5.53 -4.46 0.02
C THR A 201 4.09 -4.60 -0.52
N PRO A 202 3.87 -5.30 -1.65
CA PRO A 202 2.52 -5.55 -2.16
C PRO A 202 1.59 -6.20 -1.12
N VAL A 203 2.12 -7.10 -0.29
CA VAL A 203 1.39 -7.79 0.79
C VAL A 203 1.33 -6.98 2.10
N GLY A 204 1.72 -5.70 2.07
CA GLY A 204 1.83 -4.85 3.26
C GLY A 204 3.18 -4.99 3.97
N GLY A 205 3.35 -4.32 5.11
CA GLY A 205 4.63 -4.31 5.83
C GLY A 205 5.75 -3.61 5.07
N VAL A 206 7.00 -3.90 5.47
CA VAL A 206 8.22 -3.30 4.89
C VAL A 206 9.20 -4.40 4.49
N TRP A 207 10.03 -4.11 3.49
CA TRP A 207 11.12 -5.00 3.11
C TRP A 207 12.17 -5.07 4.19
N ASP A 208 12.74 -6.25 4.37
CA ASP A 208 13.73 -6.48 5.41
C ASP A 208 14.69 -7.58 4.96
N SER A 209 15.96 -7.40 5.30
CA SER A 209 17.06 -8.32 5.02
C SER A 209 17.61 -8.84 6.32
N GLY A 210 18.11 -10.07 6.34
CA GLY A 210 18.77 -10.64 7.51
C GLY A 210 19.97 -11.47 7.10
N VAL A 211 21.09 -11.25 7.77
CA VAL A 211 22.35 -11.98 7.56
C VAL A 211 22.73 -12.71 8.84
N ASN A 212 23.16 -13.97 8.71
CA ASN A 212 23.50 -14.86 9.83
C ASN A 212 22.40 -14.91 10.91
N ALA A 213 21.14 -14.88 10.49
CA ALA A 213 19.98 -14.81 11.35
C ALA A 213 19.12 -16.06 11.17
N PHE A 214 18.47 -16.51 12.25
CA PHE A 214 17.53 -17.63 12.22
C PHE A 214 18.08 -18.94 11.64
N GLY A 215 19.40 -19.16 11.77
CA GLY A 215 20.06 -20.38 11.31
C GLY A 215 20.36 -20.42 9.81
N VAL A 216 20.20 -19.30 9.10
CA VAL A 216 20.56 -19.17 7.68
C VAL A 216 21.60 -18.07 7.45
N ALA A 217 22.49 -18.28 6.49
CA ALA A 217 23.54 -17.33 6.14
C ALA A 217 22.96 -15.99 5.63
N ALA A 218 21.92 -16.04 4.79
CA ALA A 218 21.25 -14.84 4.31
C ALA A 218 19.79 -15.07 3.93
N SER A 219 18.96 -14.07 4.22
CA SER A 219 17.52 -14.08 4.04
C SER A 219 16.99 -12.69 3.70
N LEU A 220 15.86 -12.62 3.01
CA LEU A 220 15.22 -11.36 2.62
C LEU A 220 13.73 -11.55 2.47
N GLY A 221 12.93 -10.57 2.85
CA GLY A 221 11.47 -10.66 2.68
C GLY A 221 10.75 -9.54 3.40
N VAL A 222 9.70 -9.89 4.14
CA VAL A 222 8.76 -8.92 4.70
C VAL A 222 8.74 -8.95 6.24
N PHE A 223 8.78 -7.75 6.82
CA PHE A 223 8.53 -7.51 8.23
C PHE A 223 7.23 -6.73 8.41
N PHE A 224 6.37 -7.23 9.29
CA PHE A 224 5.13 -6.57 9.68
C PHE A 224 5.32 -5.83 11.02
N PRO A 225 5.36 -4.48 11.02
CA PRO A 225 5.57 -3.71 12.26
C PRO A 225 4.39 -3.82 13.24
N SER A 226 3.21 -4.20 12.74
CA SER A 226 2.02 -4.49 13.53
C SER A 226 1.43 -5.82 13.08
N SER A 227 0.96 -6.63 14.02
CA SER A 227 0.16 -7.82 13.74
C SER A 227 -1.22 -7.38 13.23
N ASP A 228 -1.34 -7.20 11.91
CA ASP A 228 -2.64 -7.03 11.26
C ASP A 228 -3.29 -8.42 11.12
N PRO A 229 -4.55 -8.60 11.56
CA PRO A 229 -5.28 -9.86 11.38
C PRO A 229 -5.38 -10.33 9.92
N ASN A 230 -5.19 -9.43 8.95
CA ASN A 230 -5.26 -9.75 7.53
C ASN A 230 -3.92 -10.21 6.92
N ASN A 231 -2.81 -10.02 7.63
CA ASN A 231 -1.46 -10.42 7.21
C ASN A 231 -0.88 -11.43 8.21
N ASP A 232 -1.69 -12.44 8.55
CA ASP A 232 -1.37 -13.47 9.50
C ASP A 232 -0.68 -14.67 8.83
N ASP A 233 -0.36 -15.68 9.64
CA ASP A 233 0.25 -16.93 9.17
C ASP A 233 -0.61 -17.62 8.12
N ALA A 234 -1.95 -17.56 8.24
CA ALA A 234 -2.85 -18.20 7.29
C ALA A 234 -2.76 -17.55 5.90
N TYR A 235 -2.71 -16.21 5.86
CA TYR A 235 -2.50 -15.49 4.61
C TYR A 235 -1.15 -15.85 3.94
N MET A 236 -0.10 -15.98 4.74
CA MET A 236 1.23 -16.36 4.24
C MET A 236 1.32 -17.83 3.85
N LEU A 237 0.59 -18.72 4.52
CA LEU A 237 0.51 -20.13 4.16
C LEU A 237 -0.14 -20.32 2.79
N GLU A 238 -1.21 -19.58 2.50
CA GLU A 238 -1.83 -19.59 1.15
C GLU A 238 -0.89 -19.04 0.07
N PHE A 239 -0.02 -18.09 0.43
CA PHE A 239 1.01 -17.61 -0.49
C PHE A 239 2.06 -18.69 -0.76
N ASP A 240 2.48 -19.39 0.29
CA ASP A 240 3.46 -20.47 0.24
C ASP A 240 2.95 -21.66 -0.58
N GLU A 241 1.69 -22.07 -0.39
CA GLU A 241 1.04 -23.12 -1.21
C GLU A 241 1.04 -22.76 -2.71
N MET A 242 0.94 -21.48 -3.04
CA MET A 242 1.03 -21.01 -4.43
C MET A 242 2.47 -21.02 -4.97
N PHE A 243 3.46 -20.85 -4.09
CA PHE A 243 4.86 -20.63 -4.47
C PHE A 243 5.70 -21.91 -4.45
N ASP A 244 5.52 -22.78 -3.46
CA ASP A 244 6.22 -24.06 -3.28
C ASP A 244 5.33 -25.17 -2.68
N ASP A 245 5.35 -25.42 -1.36
CA ASP A 245 4.77 -26.62 -0.74
C ASP A 245 3.77 -26.38 0.39
N GLY A 246 3.51 -25.11 0.75
CA GLY A 246 2.52 -24.76 1.75
C GLY A 246 2.98 -25.08 3.17
N ASP A 247 4.29 -25.01 3.42
CA ASP A 247 4.93 -25.17 4.71
C ASP A 247 5.88 -23.99 5.02
N LEU A 248 5.39 -23.07 5.85
CA LEU A 248 6.15 -21.90 6.30
C LEU A 248 7.37 -22.24 7.17
N ASP A 249 7.54 -23.48 7.62
CA ASP A 249 8.72 -23.88 8.40
C ASP A 249 9.87 -24.38 7.50
N THR A 250 9.59 -24.73 6.25
CA THR A 250 10.58 -25.31 5.32
C THR A 250 10.56 -24.62 3.95
N GLY A 251 11.18 -25.22 2.92
CA GLY A 251 11.15 -24.61 1.59
C GLY A 251 11.98 -23.34 1.41
N MET A 252 11.65 -22.57 0.38
CA MET A 252 12.39 -21.34 0.00
C MET A 252 11.83 -20.11 0.69
N PHE A 253 10.58 -20.15 1.17
CA PHE A 253 9.93 -19.08 1.90
C PHE A 253 9.57 -19.57 3.30
N ARG A 254 10.13 -18.93 4.32
CA ARG A 254 10.01 -19.39 5.71
C ARG A 254 9.56 -18.29 6.64
N LYS A 255 8.79 -18.66 7.65
CA LYS A 255 8.48 -17.84 8.80
C LYS A 255 9.64 -17.90 9.80
N MET A 256 10.20 -16.74 10.14
CA MET A 256 11.30 -16.64 11.11
C MET A 256 10.84 -16.21 12.51
N SER A 257 9.75 -15.46 12.59
CA SER A 257 9.16 -15.01 13.85
C SER A 257 7.69 -14.66 13.62
N ALA A 258 6.97 -14.28 14.67
CA ALA A 258 5.55 -13.92 14.59
C ALA A 258 5.22 -12.83 13.53
N THR A 259 6.20 -12.01 13.12
CA THR A 259 5.98 -10.90 12.18
C THR A 259 6.98 -10.85 11.02
N ARG A 260 7.77 -11.91 10.81
CA ARG A 260 8.84 -11.93 9.79
C ARG A 260 8.74 -13.18 8.93
N TYR A 261 8.70 -12.96 7.62
CA TYR A 261 8.64 -14.00 6.60
C TYR A 261 9.69 -13.69 5.54
N TYR A 262 10.57 -14.65 5.25
CA TYR A 262 11.71 -14.44 4.38
C TYR A 262 11.86 -15.51 3.33
N PHE A 263 12.30 -15.08 2.16
CA PHE A 263 12.97 -15.89 1.17
C PHE A 263 14.39 -16.23 1.65
N ILE A 264 14.74 -17.50 1.60
CA ILE A 264 16.09 -17.97 1.92
C ILE A 264 16.99 -17.76 0.72
N ILE A 265 18.10 -17.03 0.92
CA ILE A 265 19.06 -16.73 -0.15
C ILE A 265 20.20 -17.74 -0.11
N ALA A 266 20.71 -17.99 1.10
CA ALA A 266 21.79 -18.92 1.39
C ALA A 266 21.58 -19.55 2.78
N GLU A 267 21.80 -20.85 2.86
CA GLU A 267 21.77 -21.65 4.11
C GLU A 267 23.06 -21.45 4.91
#